data_AF-A0AA97DQK1-F1
#
_entry.id   AF-A0AA97DQK1-F1
#
_cell.length_a   1.000
_cell.length_b   1.000
_cell.length_c   1.000
_cell.angle_alpha   90.00
_cell.angle_beta   90.00
_cell.angle_gamma   90.00
#
_symmetry.space_group_name_H-M   'P 1'
#
loop_
_entity.id
_entity.type
_entity.pdbx_description
1 polymer ?
#
loop_
_entity_poly.entity_id
_entity_poly.type
_entity_poly.pdbx_seq_one_letter_code
_entity_poly.pdbx_strand_id
1 'polypeptide(L)'
;MTFEELKKRAYHDHPIPDGLNKTERLQYIAARRIYAGYKSGEIDRTEAEPMLGKVQEYPRLMAAEKRALLRYLFALLCEDAGCGMQSALDDSKFVARVYSSENLKGSLA
;
A
#
# COMPACT_ATOMS: atom_id res chain seq x y z
N MET A 1 -2.23 -11.38 -11.02
CA MET A 1 -0.78 -11.15 -11.17
C MET A 1 -0.10 -11.61 -9.88
N THR A 2 1.11 -12.16 -9.95
CA THR A 2 1.84 -12.54 -8.72
C THR A 2 2.35 -11.30 -7.98
N PHE A 3 2.59 -11.41 -6.67
CA PHE A 3 3.12 -10.28 -5.89
C PHE A 3 4.54 -9.88 -6.34
N GLU A 4 5.37 -10.81 -6.78
CA GLU A 4 6.70 -10.50 -7.30
C GLU A 4 6.65 -9.70 -8.61
N GLU A 5 5.72 -10.02 -9.52
CA GLU A 5 5.49 -9.22 -10.72
C GLU A 5 4.99 -7.80 -10.39
N LEU A 6 4.10 -7.68 -9.39
CA LEU A 6 3.63 -6.39 -8.89
C LEU A 6 4.77 -5.57 -8.30
N LYS A 7 5.58 -6.16 -7.42
CA LYS A 7 6.77 -5.52 -6.82
C LYS A 7 7.72 -5.01 -7.89
N LYS A 8 8.06 -5.85 -8.88
CA LYS A 8 8.96 -5.45 -9.97
C LYS A 8 8.41 -4.24 -10.73
N ARG A 9 7.12 -4.23 -11.06
CA ARG A 9 6.48 -3.09 -11.73
C ARG A 9 6.42 -1.84 -10.84
N ALA A 10 6.13 -2.01 -9.55
CA ALA A 10 6.06 -0.93 -8.57
C ALA A 10 7.44 -0.28 -8.32
N TYR A 11 8.51 -1.07 -8.31
CA TYR A 11 9.89 -0.58 -8.14
C TYR A 11 10.27 0.44 -9.23
N HIS A 12 9.86 0.17 -10.48
CA HIS A 12 10.07 1.03 -11.64
C HIS A 12 9.05 2.16 -11.78
N ASP A 13 8.18 2.37 -10.79
CA ASP A 13 7.18 3.46 -10.76
C ASP A 13 6.26 3.48 -12.01
N HIS A 14 5.88 2.30 -12.50
CA HIS A 14 4.92 2.22 -13.58
C HIS A 14 3.53 2.76 -13.16
N PRO A 15 2.65 3.09 -14.11
CA PRO A 15 1.23 3.24 -13.81
C PRO A 15 0.67 1.98 -13.15
N ILE A 16 -0.39 2.14 -12.35
CA ILE A 16 -1.13 0.99 -11.79
C ILE A 16 -1.65 0.15 -12.97
N PRO A 17 -1.29 -1.15 -13.06
CA PRO A 17 -1.78 -2.00 -14.13
C PRO A 17 -3.31 -2.10 -14.14
N ASP A 18 -3.90 -2.16 -15.34
CA ASP A 18 -5.32 -2.47 -15.50
C ASP A 18 -5.63 -3.92 -15.05
N GLY A 19 -6.89 -4.16 -14.69
CA GLY A 19 -7.39 -5.50 -14.35
C GLY A 19 -6.96 -6.04 -12.98
N LEU A 20 -6.22 -5.26 -12.17
CA LEU A 20 -5.90 -5.64 -10.80
C LEU A 20 -7.16 -5.68 -9.92
N ASN A 21 -7.30 -6.73 -9.13
CA ASN A 21 -8.32 -6.79 -8.09
C ASN A 21 -7.97 -5.83 -6.93
N LYS A 22 -8.91 -5.65 -5.98
CA LYS A 22 -8.74 -4.71 -4.86
C LYS A 22 -7.48 -4.98 -4.02
N THR A 23 -7.16 -6.25 -3.78
CA THR A 23 -5.98 -6.66 -3.01
C THR A 23 -4.71 -6.37 -3.80
N GLU A 24 -4.65 -6.78 -5.06
CA GLU A 24 -3.48 -6.56 -5.92
C GLU A 24 -3.20 -5.06 -6.09
N ARG A 25 -4.24 -4.25 -6.27
CA ARG A 25 -4.12 -2.79 -6.35
C ARG A 25 -3.59 -2.18 -5.06
N LEU A 26 -4.08 -2.61 -3.91
CA LEU A 26 -3.55 -2.16 -2.60
C LEU A 26 -2.07 -2.54 -2.46
N GLN A 27 -1.73 -3.79 -2.78
CA GLN A 27 -0.37 -4.30 -2.71
C GLN A 27 0.57 -3.53 -3.63
N TYR A 28 0.12 -3.18 -4.83
CA TYR A 28 0.85 -2.35 -5.77
C TYR A 28 1.12 -0.94 -5.22
N ILE A 29 0.08 -0.25 -4.74
CA ILE A 29 0.19 1.11 -4.17
C ILE A 29 1.18 1.11 -2.99
N ALA A 30 1.03 0.13 -2.08
CA ALA A 30 1.89 0.01 -0.91
C ALA A 30 3.35 -0.26 -1.29
N ALA A 31 3.59 -1.24 -2.17
CA ALA A 31 4.95 -1.55 -2.62
C ALA A 31 5.60 -0.35 -3.34
N ARG A 32 4.85 0.38 -4.16
CA ARG A 32 5.34 1.57 -4.86
C ARG A 32 5.78 2.66 -3.88
N ARG A 33 4.99 2.94 -2.85
CA ARG A 33 5.36 3.95 -1.84
C ARG A 33 6.56 3.52 -0.99
N ILE A 34 6.61 2.25 -0.58
CA ILE A 34 7.76 1.71 0.15
C ILE A 34 9.04 1.84 -0.70
N TYR A 35 8.97 1.48 -1.98
CA TYR A 35 10.12 1.64 -2.87
C TYR A 35 10.48 3.10 -3.14
N ALA A 36 9.51 4.02 -3.19
CA ALA A 36 9.81 5.44 -3.29
C ALA A 36 10.60 5.94 -2.08
N GLY A 37 10.18 5.59 -0.86
CA GLY A 37 10.90 5.93 0.37
C GLY A 37 12.29 5.30 0.45
N TYR A 38 12.42 4.03 0.03
CA TYR A 38 13.72 3.37 -0.04
C TYR A 38 14.66 4.05 -1.05
N LYS A 39 14.16 4.43 -2.23
CA LYS A 39 14.96 5.10 -3.27
C LYS A 39 15.37 6.53 -2.89
N SER A 40 14.54 7.23 -2.12
CA SER A 40 14.85 8.58 -1.62
C SER A 40 15.74 8.59 -0.38
N GLY A 41 15.91 7.43 0.29
CA GLY A 41 16.63 7.32 1.55
C GLY A 41 15.80 7.70 2.78
N GLU A 42 14.49 7.85 2.64
CA GLU A 42 13.56 8.08 3.77
C GLU A 42 13.51 6.88 4.71
N ILE A 43 13.57 5.68 4.15
CA ILE A 43 13.64 4.42 4.89
C ILE A 43 14.79 3.58 4.35
N ASP A 44 15.38 2.76 5.20
CA ASP A 44 16.44 1.85 4.79
C ASP A 44 15.91 0.48 4.36
N ARG A 45 16.84 -0.41 3.98
CA ARG A 45 16.50 -1.78 3.56
C ARG A 45 15.91 -2.62 4.69
N THR A 46 16.36 -2.40 5.92
CA THR A 46 15.92 -3.13 7.11
C THR A 46 14.49 -2.79 7.49
N GLU A 47 14.01 -1.60 7.08
CA GLU A 47 12.61 -1.19 7.19
C GLU A 47 11.79 -1.65 5.97
N ALA A 48 12.29 -1.43 4.75
CA ALA A 48 11.55 -1.68 3.52
C ALA A 48 11.21 -3.17 3.31
N GLU A 49 12.15 -4.09 3.57
CA GLU A 49 11.94 -5.53 3.34
C GLU A 49 10.82 -6.13 4.22
N PRO A 50 10.81 -5.93 5.56
CA PRO A 50 9.71 -6.39 6.40
C PRO A 50 8.35 -5.79 6.02
N MET A 51 8.31 -4.51 5.64
CA MET A 51 7.08 -3.86 5.21
C MET A 51 6.52 -4.49 3.93
N LEU A 52 7.37 -4.79 2.94
CA LEU A 52 6.96 -5.51 1.73
C LEU A 52 6.43 -6.91 2.07
N GLY A 53 7.04 -7.60 3.03
CA GLY A 53 6.53 -8.88 3.56
C GLY A 53 5.11 -8.76 4.12
N LYS A 54 4.85 -7.75 4.96
CA LYS A 54 3.50 -7.48 5.49
C LYS A 54 2.49 -7.11 4.41
N VAL A 55 2.91 -6.39 3.37
CA VAL A 55 2.06 -6.10 2.20
C VAL A 55 1.70 -7.39 1.44
N GLN A 56 2.65 -8.29 1.24
CA GLN A 56 2.39 -9.60 0.62
C GLN A 56 1.37 -10.42 1.42
N GLU A 57 1.54 -10.43 2.74
CA GLU A 57 0.71 -11.18 3.67
C GLU A 57 -0.67 -10.54 3.91
N TYR A 58 -0.90 -9.33 3.41
CA TYR A 58 -2.10 -8.53 3.71
C TYR A 58 -3.42 -9.34 3.75
N PRO A 59 -3.75 -10.23 2.79
CA PRO A 59 -4.99 -11.00 2.84
C PRO A 59 -5.15 -11.86 4.10
N ARG A 60 -4.03 -12.36 4.63
CA ARG A 60 -3.93 -13.29 5.76
C ARG A 60 -3.68 -12.61 7.09
N LEU A 61 -3.31 -11.33 7.10
CA LEU A 61 -3.11 -10.56 8.33
C LEU A 61 -4.39 -10.53 9.18
N MET A 62 -4.20 -10.45 10.50
CA MET A 62 -5.31 -10.24 11.42
C MET A 62 -5.93 -8.86 11.21
N ALA A 63 -7.20 -8.69 11.61
CA ALA A 63 -7.92 -7.44 11.40
C ALA A 63 -7.21 -6.22 12.00
N ALA A 64 -6.57 -6.37 13.16
CA ALA A 64 -5.81 -5.29 13.79
C ALA A 64 -4.59 -4.87 12.95
N GLU A 65 -3.82 -5.83 12.45
CA GLU A 65 -2.64 -5.60 11.60
C GLU A 65 -3.05 -4.98 10.25
N LYS A 66 -4.12 -5.48 9.62
CA LYS A 66 -4.67 -4.88 8.39
C LYS A 66 -4.99 -3.41 8.61
N ARG A 67 -5.68 -3.08 9.70
CA ARG A 67 -6.06 -1.70 10.05
C ARG A 67 -4.85 -0.82 10.37
N ALA A 68 -3.79 -1.37 10.95
CA ALA A 68 -2.56 -0.63 11.22
C ALA A 68 -1.83 -0.31 9.91
N LEU A 69 -1.64 -1.31 9.04
CA LEU A 69 -1.01 -1.14 7.74
C LEU A 69 -1.76 -0.12 6.87
N LEU A 70 -3.09 -0.21 6.80
CA LEU A 70 -3.90 0.71 6.01
C LEU A 70 -3.84 2.15 6.53
N ARG A 71 -3.82 2.35 7.86
CA ARG A 71 -3.66 3.68 8.47
C ARG A 71 -2.29 4.28 8.17
N TYR A 72 -1.25 3.47 8.30
CA TYR A 72 0.12 3.86 7.98
C TYR A 72 0.25 4.28 6.51
N LEU A 73 -0.22 3.43 5.58
CA LEU A 73 -0.20 3.74 4.14
C LEU A 73 -1.00 5.01 3.81
N PHE A 74 -2.18 5.19 4.43
CA PHE A 74 -2.99 6.38 4.22
C PHE A 74 -2.24 7.66 4.64
N ALA A 75 -1.56 7.66 5.78
CA ALA A 75 -0.80 8.80 6.26
C ALA A 75 0.32 9.19 5.28
N LEU A 76 1.12 8.22 4.83
CA LEU A 76 2.19 8.47 3.86
C LEU A 76 1.66 9.05 2.54
N LEU A 77 0.58 8.48 2.01
CA LEU A 77 -0.02 8.95 0.75
C LEU A 77 -0.63 10.35 0.88
N CYS A 78 -1.13 10.72 2.07
CA CYS A 78 -1.58 12.09 2.33
C CYS A 78 -0.42 13.09 2.38
N GLU A 79 0.72 12.70 2.96
CA GLU A 79 1.94 13.50 2.97
C GLU A 79 2.46 13.72 1.54
N ASP A 80 2.58 12.64 0.75
CA ASP A 80 2.97 12.69 -0.66
C ASP A 80 2.04 13.61 -1.48
N ALA A 81 0.73 13.53 -1.23
CA ALA A 81 -0.25 14.40 -1.88
C ALA A 81 -0.05 15.88 -1.52
N GLY A 82 0.29 16.17 -0.25
CA GLY A 82 0.66 17.51 0.21
C GLY A 82 1.91 18.05 -0.48
N CYS A 83 2.85 17.17 -0.82
CA CYS A 83 4.06 17.47 -1.61
C CYS A 83 3.81 17.57 -3.13
N GLY A 84 2.55 17.41 -3.59
CA GLY A 84 2.20 17.54 -5.01
C GLY A 84 2.39 16.28 -5.85
N MET A 85 2.52 15.09 -5.24
CA MET A 85 2.60 13.84 -6.00
C MET A 85 1.26 13.52 -6.68
N GLN A 86 1.26 13.53 -8.01
CA GLN A 86 0.06 13.58 -8.87
C GLN A 86 -0.95 12.44 -8.64
N SER A 87 -0.52 11.27 -8.18
CA SER A 87 -1.38 10.09 -7.96
C SER A 87 -1.70 9.80 -6.49
N ALA A 88 -1.00 10.45 -5.55
CA ALA A 88 -1.03 10.08 -4.14
C ALA A 88 -2.39 10.35 -3.47
N LEU A 89 -3.09 11.42 -3.88
CA LEU A 89 -4.42 11.73 -3.35
C LEU A 89 -5.48 10.68 -3.74
N ASP A 90 -5.42 10.17 -4.97
CA ASP A 90 -6.38 9.15 -5.41
C ASP A 90 -6.08 7.77 -4.81
N ASP A 91 -4.80 7.47 -4.62
CA ASP A 91 -4.35 6.29 -3.90
C ASP A 91 -4.75 6.34 -2.43
N SER A 92 -4.61 7.48 -1.75
CA SER A 92 -5.03 7.63 -0.35
C SER A 92 -6.54 7.41 -0.19
N LYS A 93 -7.35 7.97 -1.10
CA LYS A 93 -8.81 7.72 -1.15
C LYS A 93 -9.14 6.25 -1.41
N PHE A 94 -8.36 5.55 -2.24
CA PHE A 94 -8.52 4.11 -2.43
C PHE A 94 -8.22 3.33 -1.14
N VAL A 95 -7.11 3.63 -0.47
CA VAL A 95 -6.72 2.99 0.81
C VAL A 95 -7.78 3.26 1.90
N ALA A 96 -8.29 4.49 2.01
CA ALA A 96 -9.35 4.84 2.96
C ALA A 96 -10.65 4.03 2.74
N ARG A 97 -11.02 3.78 1.48
CA ARG A 97 -12.16 2.91 1.13
C ARG A 97 -11.91 1.45 1.53
N VAL A 98 -10.69 0.97 1.37
CA VAL A 98 -10.31 -0.39 1.82
C VAL A 98 -10.40 -0.48 3.34
N TYR A 99 -9.83 0.49 4.06
CA TYR A 99 -9.89 0.57 5.52
C TYR A 99 -11.32 0.57 6.06
N SER A 100 -12.19 1.39 5.48
CA SER A 100 -13.61 1.43 5.86
C SER A 100 -14.30 0.07 5.67
N SER A 101 -13.96 -0.64 4.60
CA SER A 101 -14.49 -2.00 4.34
C SER A 101 -14.02 -3.01 5.39
N GLU A 102 -12.74 -2.95 5.80
CA GLU A 102 -12.20 -3.84 6.83
C GLU A 102 -12.77 -3.53 8.23
N ASN A 103 -13.05 -2.27 8.54
CA ASN A 103 -13.73 -1.89 9.78
C ASN A 103 -15.16 -2.42 9.85
N LEU A 104 -15.92 -2.33 8.75
CA LEU A 104 -17.28 -2.85 8.70
C LEU A 104 -17.33 -4.37 8.91
N LYS A 105 -16.35 -5.12 8.40
CA LYS A 105 -16.23 -6.57 8.65
C LYS A 105 -15.97 -6.89 10.12
N GLY A 106 -15.19 -6.06 10.81
CA GLY A 106 -14.86 -6.25 12.22
C GLY A 106 -15.94 -5.79 13.20
N SER A 107 -16.93 -5.02 12.74
CA SER A 107 -18.07 -4.56 13.57
C SER A 107 -19.26 -5.54 13.56
N LEU A 108 -19.22 -6.55 12.69
CA LEU A 108 -20.24 -7.60 12.54
C LEU A 108 -19.81 -8.94 13.17
N ALA A 109 -18.67 -8.95 13.87
CA ALA A 109 -18.10 -10.10 14.57
C ALA A 109 -18.07 -9.81 16.08
#